data_AF-A0A800DZ65-F1
#
_entry.id   AF-A0A800DZ65-F1
#
_cell.length_a   1.000
_cell.length_b   1.000
_cell.length_c   1.000
_cell.angle_alpha   90.00
_cell.angle_beta   90.00
_cell.angle_gamma   90.00
#
_symmetry.space_group_name_H-M   'P 1'
#
loop_
_entity.id
_entity.type
_entity.pdbx_description
1 polymer ?
#
loop_
_entity_poly.entity_id
_entity_poly.type
_entity_poly.pdbx_seq_one_letter_code
_entity_poly.pdbx_strand_id
1 'polypeptide(L)'
;MVIWKHIEKSAIEGVERNYTQLVLKNNAVENHTLSEITGADKGKLIPTDIGMIVNDFLVANFSNILDFGFTAKVEADFDAIAEGNKEWISMIKEFYKEFHLTVEDVKENAERESGERILGIDPKSGKQILVRLGRFGAMAQIGDRDDEEKIFASLNPNQNLSTITLEEALDLFLLPKNLGDYESKEVIVANGRFGPYVKFDDKYISIPKGEDPLSVTLDMAIELIEAKRKADAPIAEYEGLPVQKGVGRFGPFIKWNNTFINVNKKYDYDNLTQANIEELIETKKQKDIDKIIHSWEDATIRLEKARWGRFNIIHGKNKKIELPKTTKVEKMTLEQVKDIIAKNTKKKPAKKKTVKKKVVKKK
;
A
#
# COMPACT_ATOMS: atom_id res chain seq x y z
N MET A 1 6.32 -13.02 2.83
CA MET A 1 5.99 -11.59 3.06
C MET A 1 4.98 -11.07 2.01
N VAL A 2 3.95 -11.85 1.63
CA VAL A 2 3.02 -11.52 0.52
C VAL A 2 1.53 -11.67 0.91
N ILE A 3 1.22 -12.20 2.10
CA ILE A 3 -0.16 -12.47 2.55
C ILE A 3 -0.94 -11.16 2.88
N TRP A 4 -0.24 -10.08 3.24
CA TRP A 4 -0.83 -8.80 3.68
C TRP A 4 -1.58 -7.99 2.63
N LYS A 5 -1.67 -8.45 1.38
CA LYS A 5 -2.34 -7.73 0.29
C LYS A 5 -3.67 -8.33 -0.17
N HIS A 6 -4.06 -9.49 0.36
CA HIS A 6 -5.21 -10.24 -0.14
C HIS A 6 -6.41 -10.16 0.80
N ILE A 7 -6.19 -9.89 2.08
CA ILE A 7 -7.21 -9.79 3.12
C ILE A 7 -6.95 -8.52 3.93
N GLU A 8 -8.01 -7.81 4.28
CA GLU A 8 -7.96 -6.66 5.17
C GLU A 8 -9.01 -6.74 6.27
N LYS A 9 -8.84 -5.92 7.31
CA LYS A 9 -9.86 -5.78 8.35
C LYS A 9 -10.88 -4.76 7.88
N SER A 10 -12.13 -5.18 7.79
CA SER A 10 -13.22 -4.28 7.46
C SER A 10 -13.30 -3.15 8.48
N ALA A 11 -13.46 -1.94 7.95
CA ALA A 11 -13.70 -0.70 8.69
C ALA A 11 -15.13 -0.18 8.46
N ILE A 12 -16.01 -1.01 7.89
CA ILE A 12 -17.41 -0.65 7.64
C ILE A 12 -18.09 -0.44 8.99
N GLU A 13 -18.40 0.81 9.27
CA GLU A 13 -19.23 1.18 10.41
C GLU A 13 -20.69 0.91 10.04
N GLY A 14 -21.46 0.37 10.98
CA GLY A 14 -22.85 0.04 10.71
C GLY A 14 -23.68 1.30 10.51
N VAL A 15 -24.73 1.19 9.71
CA VAL A 15 -25.67 2.28 9.47
C VAL A 15 -26.82 2.14 10.45
N GLU A 16 -27.24 3.25 11.04
CA GLU A 16 -28.44 3.29 11.88
C GLU A 16 -29.68 3.08 11.02
N ARG A 17 -30.52 2.12 11.40
CA ARG A 17 -31.79 1.82 10.77
C ARG A 17 -32.89 1.86 11.81
N ASN A 18 -33.99 2.52 11.46
CA ASN A 18 -35.22 2.49 12.23
C ASN A 18 -36.02 1.22 11.93
N TYR A 19 -36.54 0.58 12.98
CA TYR A 19 -37.48 -0.53 12.89
C TYR A 19 -38.65 -0.30 13.85
N THR A 20 -39.79 -0.92 13.52
CA THR A 20 -40.98 -0.86 14.36
C THR A 20 -41.11 -2.17 15.12
N GLN A 21 -41.08 -2.11 16.44
CA GLN A 21 -41.39 -3.22 17.32
C GLN A 21 -42.88 -3.17 17.67
N LEU A 22 -43.59 -4.25 17.39
CA LEU A 22 -44.98 -4.45 17.79
C LEU A 22 -45.01 -5.40 18.99
N VAL A 23 -45.52 -4.95 20.14
CA VAL A 23 -45.64 -5.77 21.35
C VAL A 23 -47.11 -6.02 21.64
N LEU A 24 -47.55 -7.27 21.59
CA LEU A 24 -48.91 -7.66 21.98
C LEU A 24 -48.93 -8.02 23.48
N LYS A 25 -49.64 -7.22 24.28
CA LYS A 25 -49.82 -7.47 25.71
C LYS A 25 -51.27 -7.19 26.10
N ASN A 26 -51.92 -8.12 26.81
CA ASN A 26 -53.32 -7.99 27.25
C ASN A 26 -54.31 -7.62 26.11
N ASN A 27 -54.21 -8.25 24.94
CA ASN A 27 -55.03 -7.94 23.75
C ASN A 27 -54.90 -6.49 23.22
N ALA A 28 -53.89 -5.74 23.66
CA ALA A 28 -53.51 -4.45 23.09
C ALA A 28 -52.16 -4.58 22.38
N VAL A 29 -52.05 -3.96 21.19
CA VAL A 29 -50.80 -3.87 20.43
C VAL A 29 -50.16 -2.52 20.71
N GLU A 30 -48.97 -2.55 21.29
CA GLU A 30 -48.13 -1.37 21.50
C GLU A 30 -47.07 -1.28 20.39
N ASN A 31 -46.89 -0.07 19.83
CA ASN A 31 -45.95 0.18 18.74
C ASN A 31 -44.79 1.04 19.23
N HIS A 32 -43.57 0.53 19.12
CA HIS A 32 -42.35 1.27 19.44
C HIS A 32 -41.49 1.44 18.19
N THR A 33 -41.14 2.68 17.88
CA THR A 33 -40.08 2.96 16.89
C THR A 33 -38.74 2.89 17.62
N LEU A 34 -37.91 1.94 17.23
CA LEU A 34 -36.57 1.72 17.77
C LEU A 34 -35.55 1.88 16.65
N SER A 35 -34.31 2.18 17.01
CA SER A 35 -33.19 2.14 16.08
C SER A 35 -32.23 1.00 16.43
N GLU A 36 -31.63 0.41 15.41
CA GLU A 36 -30.53 -0.55 15.53
C GLU A 36 -29.41 -0.17 14.57
N ILE A 37 -28.19 -0.57 14.91
CA ILE A 37 -27.04 -0.47 14.00
C ILE A 37 -26.95 -1.78 13.24
N THR A 38 -27.10 -1.73 11.92
CA THR A 38 -27.00 -2.90 11.04
C THR A 38 -25.87 -2.76 10.03
N GLY A 39 -25.35 -3.88 9.52
CA GLY A 39 -24.24 -3.88 8.55
C GLY A 39 -22.87 -3.53 9.13
N ALA A 40 -22.72 -3.41 10.46
CA ALA A 40 -21.41 -3.22 11.08
C ALA A 40 -20.54 -4.47 10.88
N ASP A 41 -19.38 -4.30 10.26
CA ASP A 41 -18.44 -5.39 9.99
C ASP A 41 -17.04 -5.14 10.57
N LYS A 42 -16.97 -4.21 11.52
CA LYS A 42 -15.72 -3.74 12.12
C LYS A 42 -14.87 -4.88 12.66
N GLY A 43 -13.66 -5.02 12.12
CA GLY A 43 -12.66 -6.00 12.56
C GLY A 43 -12.80 -7.39 11.95
N LYS A 44 -13.81 -7.66 11.11
CA LYS A 44 -13.87 -8.91 10.35
C LYS A 44 -12.88 -8.89 9.19
N LEU A 45 -12.44 -10.09 8.78
CA LEU A 45 -11.54 -10.26 7.65
C LEU A 45 -12.35 -10.28 6.35
N ILE A 46 -12.07 -9.34 5.46
CA ILE A 46 -12.68 -9.27 4.13
C ILE A 46 -11.62 -9.47 3.05
N PRO A 47 -11.94 -10.17 1.95
CA PRO A 47 -11.04 -10.29 0.82
C PRO A 47 -10.94 -8.93 0.11
N THR A 48 -9.71 -8.54 -0.21
CA THR A 48 -9.45 -7.39 -1.08
C THR A 48 -9.75 -7.74 -2.54
N ASP A 49 -9.90 -6.74 -3.41
CA ASP A 49 -10.02 -6.96 -4.87
C ASP A 49 -8.89 -7.83 -5.42
N ILE A 50 -7.66 -7.58 -4.98
CA ILE A 50 -6.48 -8.38 -5.36
C ILE A 50 -6.63 -9.81 -4.86
N GLY A 51 -7.12 -9.97 -3.63
CA GLY A 51 -7.43 -11.26 -3.01
C GLY A 51 -8.38 -12.09 -3.86
N MET A 52 -9.49 -11.49 -4.29
CA MET A 52 -10.49 -12.17 -5.12
C MET A 52 -9.93 -12.51 -6.50
N ILE A 53 -9.30 -11.57 -7.20
CA ILE A 53 -8.73 -11.83 -8.52
C ILE A 53 -7.67 -12.95 -8.47
N VAL A 54 -6.80 -12.94 -7.46
CA VAL A 54 -5.80 -13.99 -7.28
C VAL A 54 -6.48 -15.33 -6.96
N ASN A 55 -7.49 -15.34 -6.10
CA ASN A 55 -8.26 -16.54 -5.80
C ASN A 55 -8.91 -17.11 -7.05
N ASP A 56 -9.59 -16.29 -7.84
CA ASP A 56 -10.30 -16.73 -9.05
C ASP A 56 -9.31 -17.26 -10.09
N PHE A 57 -8.17 -16.57 -10.28
CA PHE A 57 -7.08 -17.06 -11.12
C PHE A 57 -6.57 -18.42 -10.65
N LEU A 58 -6.33 -18.57 -9.35
CA LEU A 58 -5.82 -19.79 -8.76
C LEU A 58 -6.83 -20.94 -8.92
N VAL A 59 -8.10 -20.72 -8.60
CA VAL A 59 -9.17 -21.72 -8.75
C VAL A 59 -9.33 -22.16 -10.21
N ALA A 60 -9.30 -21.21 -11.15
CA ALA A 60 -9.46 -21.52 -12.58
C ALA A 60 -8.29 -22.32 -13.18
N ASN A 61 -7.07 -22.08 -12.70
CA ASN A 61 -5.85 -22.63 -13.30
C ASN A 61 -5.22 -23.79 -12.50
N PHE A 62 -5.54 -23.90 -11.21
CA PHE A 62 -4.91 -24.82 -10.26
C PHE A 62 -5.96 -25.58 -9.43
N SER A 63 -7.12 -25.88 -10.00
CA SER A 63 -8.24 -26.55 -9.33
C SER A 63 -7.82 -27.81 -8.57
N ASN A 64 -6.91 -28.60 -9.14
CA ASN A 64 -6.46 -29.90 -8.61
C ASN A 64 -5.63 -29.82 -7.31
N ILE A 65 -5.16 -28.63 -6.95
CA ILE A 65 -4.35 -28.42 -5.73
C ILE A 65 -5.02 -27.47 -4.73
N LEU A 66 -6.16 -26.88 -5.11
CA LEU A 66 -6.93 -25.96 -4.28
C LEU A 66 -8.25 -26.56 -3.80
N ASP A 67 -8.56 -27.78 -4.22
CA ASP A 67 -9.71 -28.50 -3.71
C ASP A 67 -9.46 -29.01 -2.28
N PHE A 68 -10.55 -29.15 -1.52
CA PHE A 68 -10.48 -29.64 -0.14
C PHE A 68 -9.99 -31.09 -0.05
N GLY A 69 -10.23 -31.90 -1.08
CA GLY A 69 -9.79 -33.29 -1.15
C GLY A 69 -8.28 -33.42 -1.25
N PHE A 70 -7.64 -32.55 -2.04
CA PHE A 70 -6.18 -32.44 -2.13
C PHE A 70 -5.57 -32.16 -0.76
N THR A 71 -6.12 -31.19 -0.03
CA THR A 71 -5.62 -30.82 1.31
C THR A 71 -5.73 -32.01 2.27
N ALA A 72 -6.88 -32.68 2.31
CA ALA A 72 -7.08 -33.87 3.12
C ALA A 72 -6.08 -34.99 2.78
N LYS A 73 -5.81 -35.20 1.49
CA LYS A 73 -4.83 -36.19 1.01
C LYS A 73 -3.41 -35.85 1.43
N VAL A 74 -3.01 -34.58 1.34
CA VAL A 74 -1.66 -34.13 1.71
C VAL A 74 -1.41 -34.29 3.21
N GLU A 75 -2.39 -33.93 4.05
CA GLU A 75 -2.28 -34.14 5.50
C GLU A 75 -2.16 -35.62 5.86
N ALA A 76 -2.97 -36.50 5.25
CA ALA A 76 -2.87 -37.94 5.44
C ALA A 76 -1.50 -38.51 4.97
N ASP A 77 -0.96 -37.97 3.88
CA ASP A 77 0.38 -38.32 3.40
C ASP A 77 1.47 -37.85 4.38
N PHE A 78 1.32 -36.68 5.01
CA PHE A 78 2.24 -36.18 6.04
C PHE A 78 2.21 -37.04 7.31
N ASP A 79 1.03 -37.48 7.75
CA ASP A 79 0.89 -38.41 8.87
C ASP A 79 1.58 -39.75 8.55
N ALA A 80 1.36 -40.30 7.36
CA ALA A 80 2.01 -41.54 6.93
C ALA A 80 3.54 -41.41 6.87
N ILE A 81 4.08 -40.24 6.49
CA ILE A 81 5.53 -39.97 6.53
C ILE A 81 6.02 -39.91 7.98
N ALA A 82 5.29 -39.24 8.88
CA ALA A 82 5.65 -39.12 10.28
C ALA A 82 5.70 -40.49 10.99
N GLU A 83 4.82 -41.41 10.60
CA GLU A 83 4.79 -42.80 11.08
C GLU A 83 5.84 -43.71 10.42
N GLY A 84 6.54 -43.22 9.39
CA GLY A 84 7.51 -44.02 8.62
C GLY A 84 6.89 -44.96 7.58
N ASN A 85 5.58 -44.83 7.34
CA ASN A 85 4.81 -45.63 6.39
C ASN A 85 4.92 -45.13 4.94
N LYS A 86 5.48 -43.93 4.72
CA LYS A 86 5.64 -43.32 3.39
C LYS A 86 6.97 -42.58 3.27
N GLU A 87 7.58 -42.64 2.09
CA GLU A 87 8.84 -41.96 1.78
C GLU A 87 8.56 -40.55 1.23
N TRP A 88 9.05 -39.52 1.92
CA TRP A 88 8.71 -38.13 1.63
C TRP A 88 9.22 -37.66 0.26
N ILE A 89 10.38 -38.17 -0.21
CA ILE A 89 10.94 -37.77 -1.50
C ILE A 89 10.05 -38.26 -2.64
N SER A 90 9.52 -39.49 -2.56
CA SER A 90 8.55 -40.01 -3.54
C SER A 90 7.28 -39.16 -3.59
N MET A 91 6.71 -38.82 -2.43
CA MET A 91 5.51 -37.99 -2.34
C MET A 91 5.71 -36.61 -3.00
N ILE A 92 6.82 -35.94 -2.70
CA ILE A 92 7.15 -34.64 -3.30
C ILE A 92 7.43 -34.75 -4.80
N LYS A 93 8.12 -35.81 -5.25
CA LYS A 93 8.40 -36.03 -6.69
C LYS A 93 7.12 -36.22 -7.49
N GLU A 94 6.19 -37.03 -6.99
CA GLU A 94 4.89 -37.29 -7.62
C GLU A 94 4.07 -36.01 -7.71
N PHE A 95 3.99 -35.25 -6.61
CA PHE A 95 3.31 -33.95 -6.59
C PHE A 95 3.93 -32.96 -7.58
N TYR A 96 5.26 -32.77 -7.52
CA TYR A 96 5.95 -31.76 -8.30
C TYR A 96 5.88 -32.04 -9.80
N LYS A 97 5.86 -33.32 -10.21
CA LYS A 97 5.75 -33.70 -11.62
C LYS A 97 4.49 -33.13 -12.26
N GLU A 98 3.33 -33.38 -11.67
CA GLU A 98 2.05 -32.90 -12.21
C GLU A 98 1.90 -31.39 -12.01
N PHE A 99 2.29 -30.87 -10.83
CA PHE A 99 2.23 -29.44 -10.56
C PHE A 99 3.09 -28.61 -11.53
N HIS A 100 4.30 -29.08 -11.86
CA HIS A 100 5.19 -28.37 -12.79
C HIS A 100 4.62 -28.29 -14.20
N LEU A 101 3.92 -29.33 -14.66
CA LEU A 101 3.21 -29.32 -15.94
C LEU A 101 2.11 -28.25 -15.95
N THR A 102 1.30 -28.18 -14.90
CA THR A 102 0.29 -27.13 -14.75
C THR A 102 0.93 -25.74 -14.72
N VAL A 103 2.05 -25.55 -14.02
CA VAL A 103 2.74 -24.26 -13.97
C VAL A 103 3.24 -23.81 -15.34
N GLU A 104 3.85 -24.71 -16.13
CA GLU A 104 4.31 -24.36 -17.48
C GLU A 104 3.14 -24.08 -18.43
N ASP A 105 2.06 -24.87 -18.35
CA ASP A 105 0.84 -24.63 -19.13
C ASP A 105 0.22 -23.25 -18.82
N VAL A 106 -0.01 -22.95 -17.54
CA VAL A 106 -0.57 -21.67 -17.08
C VAL A 106 0.34 -20.51 -17.48
N LYS A 107 1.66 -20.68 -17.41
CA LYS A 107 2.62 -19.64 -17.81
C LYS A 107 2.58 -19.33 -19.32
N GLU A 108 2.26 -20.32 -20.15
CA GLU A 108 2.16 -20.14 -21.60
C GLU A 108 0.77 -19.69 -22.06
N ASN A 109 -0.29 -20.19 -21.40
CA ASN A 109 -1.66 -20.11 -21.88
C ASN A 109 -2.58 -19.22 -21.04
N ALA A 110 -2.25 -18.95 -19.76
CA ALA A 110 -3.17 -18.20 -18.92
C ALA A 110 -3.21 -16.72 -19.30
N GLU A 111 -4.43 -16.21 -19.43
CA GLU A 111 -4.64 -14.78 -19.56
C GLU A 111 -4.36 -14.07 -18.25
N ARG A 112 -3.93 -12.81 -18.35
CA ARG A 112 -3.66 -12.01 -17.17
C ARG A 112 -4.99 -11.55 -16.60
N GLU A 113 -5.42 -12.21 -15.53
CA GLU A 113 -6.58 -11.80 -14.76
C GLU A 113 -6.37 -10.39 -14.23
N SER A 114 -7.16 -9.46 -14.79
CA SER A 114 -7.13 -8.05 -14.40
C SER A 114 -8.35 -7.68 -13.55
N GLY A 115 -9.28 -8.62 -13.35
CA GLY A 115 -10.58 -8.35 -12.75
C GLY A 115 -11.35 -7.30 -13.54
N GLU A 116 -11.23 -7.33 -14.88
CA GLU A 116 -11.92 -6.38 -15.74
C GLU A 116 -13.41 -6.69 -15.77
N ARG A 117 -14.23 -5.69 -15.43
CA ARG A 117 -15.69 -5.78 -15.45
C ARG A 117 -16.27 -4.56 -16.15
N ILE A 118 -17.03 -4.81 -17.21
CA ILE A 118 -17.73 -3.76 -17.96
C ILE A 118 -18.99 -3.37 -17.16
N LEU A 119 -19.17 -2.07 -16.91
CA LEU A 119 -20.30 -1.53 -16.16
C LEU A 119 -21.39 -0.96 -17.06
N GLY A 120 -21.03 -0.42 -18.22
CA GLY A 120 -21.97 0.20 -19.14
C GLY A 120 -21.31 1.24 -20.04
N ILE A 121 -22.06 2.29 -20.38
CA ILE A 121 -21.64 3.38 -21.27
C ILE A 121 -21.72 4.71 -20.51
N ASP A 122 -20.71 5.56 -20.69
CA ASP A 122 -20.68 6.92 -20.17
C ASP A 122 -21.70 7.80 -20.91
N PRO A 123 -22.69 8.41 -20.22
CA PRO A 123 -23.67 9.28 -20.87
C PRO A 123 -23.06 10.53 -21.54
N LYS A 124 -21.88 10.99 -21.10
CA LYS A 124 -21.26 12.22 -21.63
C LYS A 124 -20.44 11.97 -22.90
N SER A 125 -19.59 10.96 -22.90
CA SER A 125 -18.69 10.65 -24.01
C SER A 125 -19.21 9.56 -24.96
N GLY A 126 -20.20 8.77 -24.54
CA GLY A 126 -20.67 7.59 -25.27
C GLY A 126 -19.69 6.41 -25.26
N LYS A 127 -18.60 6.50 -24.48
CA LYS A 127 -17.56 5.46 -24.38
C LYS A 127 -17.90 4.41 -23.32
N GLN A 128 -17.31 3.23 -23.44
CA GLN A 128 -17.49 2.15 -22.46
C GLN A 128 -16.89 2.52 -21.09
N ILE A 129 -17.60 2.19 -20.01
CA ILE A 129 -17.11 2.25 -18.64
C ILE A 129 -16.80 0.85 -18.15
N LEU A 130 -15.59 0.66 -17.62
CA LEU A 130 -15.16 -0.58 -17.00
C LEU A 130 -14.39 -0.31 -15.71
N VAL A 131 -14.34 -1.31 -14.84
CA VAL A 131 -13.49 -1.33 -13.65
C VAL A 131 -12.48 -2.46 -13.76
N ARG A 132 -11.26 -2.25 -13.27
CA ARG A 132 -10.18 -3.25 -13.28
C ARG A 132 -9.09 -2.95 -12.27
N LEU A 133 -8.21 -3.91 -12.06
CA LEU A 133 -7.01 -3.73 -11.26
C LEU A 133 -5.87 -3.09 -12.08
N GLY A 134 -5.44 -1.89 -11.67
CA GLY A 134 -4.32 -1.18 -12.24
C GLY A 134 -3.01 -1.33 -11.44
N ARG A 135 -1.95 -0.65 -11.89
CA ARG A 135 -0.64 -0.63 -11.20
C ARG A 135 -0.69 -0.06 -9.77
N PHE A 136 -1.71 0.75 -9.48
CA PHE A 136 -1.87 1.47 -8.22
C PHE A 136 -3.07 1.04 -7.39
N GLY A 137 -3.83 0.04 -7.82
CA GLY A 137 -5.05 -0.42 -7.15
C GLY A 137 -6.22 -0.52 -8.12
N ALA A 138 -7.40 -0.78 -7.55
CA ALA A 138 -8.66 -0.81 -8.27
C ALA A 138 -8.99 0.57 -8.88
N MET A 139 -9.46 0.57 -10.12
CA MET A 139 -9.74 1.80 -10.86
C MET A 139 -10.90 1.62 -11.84
N ALA A 140 -11.67 2.69 -12.01
CA ALA A 140 -12.61 2.86 -13.10
C ALA A 140 -11.90 3.49 -14.31
N GLN A 141 -12.39 3.15 -15.50
CA GLN A 141 -11.86 3.62 -16.77
C GLN A 141 -13.02 3.94 -17.72
N ILE A 142 -12.98 5.12 -18.33
CA ILE A 142 -13.81 5.48 -19.49
C ILE A 142 -12.96 5.29 -20.75
N GLY A 143 -13.52 4.57 -21.73
CA GLY A 143 -12.87 4.14 -22.95
C GLY A 143 -12.27 2.74 -22.84
N ASP A 144 -12.21 2.01 -23.95
CA ASP A 144 -11.74 0.64 -24.02
C ASP A 144 -10.23 0.53 -24.33
N ARG A 145 -9.78 -0.61 -24.86
CA ARG A 145 -8.36 -0.83 -25.21
C ARG A 145 -7.95 -0.12 -26.50
N ASP A 146 -8.90 0.13 -27.39
CA ASP A 146 -8.71 0.67 -28.73
C ASP A 146 -8.95 2.19 -28.79
N ASP A 147 -9.62 2.77 -27.80
CA ASP A 147 -9.73 4.22 -27.62
C ASP A 147 -8.36 4.91 -27.46
N GLU A 148 -8.12 6.00 -28.19
CA GLU A 148 -6.91 6.82 -28.04
C GLU A 148 -6.89 7.60 -26.72
N GLU A 149 -8.04 8.15 -26.33
CA GLU A 149 -8.22 8.90 -25.10
C GLU A 149 -8.99 8.09 -24.06
N LYS A 150 -8.33 7.84 -22.93
CA LYS A 150 -8.85 7.09 -21.79
C LYS A 150 -8.77 7.93 -20.54
N ILE A 151 -9.85 7.93 -19.78
CA ILE A 151 -9.94 8.65 -18.51
C ILE A 151 -9.95 7.61 -17.41
N PHE A 152 -9.23 7.90 -16.32
CA PHE A 152 -9.04 6.96 -15.21
C PHE A 152 -9.41 7.62 -13.90
N ALA A 153 -10.10 6.88 -13.04
CA ALA A 153 -10.38 7.28 -11.68
C ALA A 153 -10.11 6.13 -10.71
N SER A 154 -9.45 6.40 -9.59
CA SER A 154 -9.23 5.39 -8.55
C SER A 154 -10.51 5.16 -7.75
N LEU A 155 -10.80 3.88 -7.46
CA LEU A 155 -11.89 3.52 -6.56
C LEU A 155 -11.59 4.00 -5.13
N ASN A 156 -12.65 4.34 -4.40
CA ASN A 156 -12.55 4.66 -2.98
C ASN A 156 -12.23 3.40 -2.16
N PRO A 157 -11.62 3.54 -0.96
CA PRO A 157 -11.23 2.38 -0.14
C PRO A 157 -12.38 1.46 0.29
N ASN A 158 -13.63 1.94 0.27
CA ASN A 158 -14.84 1.20 0.61
C ASN A 158 -15.55 0.59 -0.62
N GLN A 159 -15.08 0.88 -1.83
CA GLN A 159 -15.63 0.36 -3.07
C GLN A 159 -14.86 -0.89 -3.51
N ASN A 160 -15.56 -1.80 -4.18
CA ASN A 160 -15.04 -3.09 -4.59
C ASN A 160 -15.32 -3.33 -6.08
N LEU A 161 -14.35 -3.90 -6.80
CA LEU A 161 -14.44 -4.17 -8.24
C LEU A 161 -15.61 -5.08 -8.62
N SER A 162 -16.08 -5.92 -7.70
CA SER A 162 -17.13 -6.92 -7.93
C SER A 162 -18.53 -6.39 -7.61
N THR A 163 -18.66 -5.34 -6.79
CA THR A 163 -19.98 -4.82 -6.36
C THR A 163 -20.28 -3.40 -6.81
N ILE A 164 -19.26 -2.60 -7.16
CA ILE A 164 -19.44 -1.20 -7.58
C ILE A 164 -20.43 -1.07 -8.74
N THR A 165 -21.35 -0.12 -8.67
CA THR A 165 -22.35 0.14 -9.70
C THR A 165 -21.85 1.11 -10.78
N LEU A 166 -22.57 1.20 -11.90
CA LEU A 166 -22.27 2.18 -12.95
C LEU A 166 -22.36 3.62 -12.43
N GLU A 167 -23.37 3.91 -11.60
CA GLU A 167 -23.59 5.23 -10.99
C GLU A 167 -22.42 5.63 -10.08
N GLU A 168 -22.05 4.74 -9.15
CA GLU A 168 -20.89 4.97 -8.27
C GLU A 168 -19.57 5.12 -9.04
N ALA A 169 -19.42 4.41 -10.17
CA ALA A 169 -18.23 4.55 -11.01
C ALA A 169 -18.21 5.89 -11.77
N LEU A 170 -19.37 6.39 -12.22
CA LEU A 170 -19.49 7.69 -12.86
C LEU A 170 -19.12 8.84 -11.91
N ASP A 171 -19.53 8.72 -10.64
CA ASP A 171 -19.22 9.68 -9.57
C ASP A 171 -17.70 9.89 -9.38
N LEU A 172 -16.90 8.83 -9.56
CA LEU A 172 -15.44 8.92 -9.47
C LEU A 172 -14.81 9.87 -10.51
N PHE A 173 -15.47 10.08 -11.64
CA PHE A 173 -15.02 10.97 -12.71
C PHE A 173 -15.46 12.42 -12.54
N LEU A 174 -16.24 12.73 -11.49
CA LEU A 174 -16.54 14.11 -11.11
C LEU A 174 -15.35 14.77 -10.40
N LEU A 175 -14.33 13.99 -10.05
CA LEU A 175 -13.06 14.47 -9.50
C LEU A 175 -11.99 14.52 -10.60
N PRO A 176 -11.10 15.54 -10.60
CA PRO A 176 -10.94 16.59 -9.59
C PRO A 176 -12.04 17.67 -9.62
N LYS A 177 -12.50 18.09 -8.45
CA LYS A 177 -13.51 19.14 -8.25
C LYS A 177 -12.85 20.40 -7.68
N ASN A 178 -12.96 21.53 -8.39
CA ASN A 178 -12.51 22.83 -7.88
C ASN A 178 -13.57 23.39 -6.92
N LEU A 179 -13.17 23.74 -5.69
CA LEU A 179 -14.04 24.31 -4.65
C LEU A 179 -14.02 25.85 -4.61
N GLY A 180 -13.15 26.48 -5.37
CA GLY A 180 -12.92 27.93 -5.39
C GLY A 180 -11.52 28.31 -4.90
N ASP A 181 -11.36 29.57 -4.52
CA ASP A 181 -10.09 30.14 -4.09
C ASP A 181 -10.07 30.40 -2.59
N TYR A 182 -8.94 30.08 -1.95
CA TYR A 182 -8.61 30.48 -0.58
C TYR A 182 -7.23 31.14 -0.58
N GLU A 183 -7.08 32.32 0.01
CA GLU A 183 -5.82 33.09 0.00
C GLU A 183 -5.22 33.27 -1.41
N SER A 184 -6.07 33.52 -2.42
CA SER A 184 -5.68 33.64 -3.83
C SER A 184 -5.04 32.38 -4.44
N LYS A 185 -5.33 31.21 -3.87
CA LYS A 185 -4.91 29.91 -4.39
C LYS A 185 -6.10 28.96 -4.52
N GLU A 186 -6.11 28.19 -5.61
CA GLU A 186 -7.18 27.22 -5.86
C GLU A 186 -7.19 26.10 -4.82
N VAL A 187 -8.39 25.71 -4.42
CA VAL A 187 -8.66 24.56 -3.56
C VAL A 187 -9.34 23.48 -4.40
N ILE A 188 -8.70 22.32 -4.55
CA ILE A 188 -9.19 21.24 -5.42
C ILE A 188 -9.34 19.95 -4.60
N VAL A 189 -10.49 19.28 -4.69
CA VAL A 189 -10.66 17.92 -4.17
C VAL A 189 -10.36 16.91 -5.26
N ALA A 190 -9.54 15.91 -4.97
CA ALA A 190 -9.16 14.88 -5.93
C ALA A 190 -8.90 13.53 -5.26
N ASN A 191 -8.92 12.47 -6.07
CA ASN A 191 -8.53 11.12 -5.64
C ASN A 191 -7.07 10.83 -6.02
N GLY A 192 -6.31 10.34 -5.03
CA GLY A 192 -4.90 9.99 -5.20
C GLY A 192 -4.62 8.55 -4.80
N ARG A 193 -3.34 8.15 -4.92
CA ARG A 193 -2.88 6.79 -4.56
C ARG A 193 -3.19 6.40 -3.10
N PHE A 194 -3.29 7.37 -2.20
CA PHE A 194 -3.51 7.15 -0.78
C PHE A 194 -4.94 7.45 -0.33
N GLY A 195 -5.86 7.67 -1.27
CA GLY A 195 -7.24 8.07 -1.02
C GLY A 195 -7.56 9.50 -1.45
N PRO A 196 -8.77 9.97 -1.16
CA PRO A 196 -9.21 11.33 -1.42
C PRO A 196 -8.39 12.37 -0.63
N TYR A 197 -8.15 13.53 -1.25
CA TYR A 197 -7.41 14.62 -0.65
C TYR A 197 -7.89 15.98 -1.15
N VAL A 198 -7.72 16.99 -0.30
CA VAL A 198 -7.74 18.40 -0.68
C VAL A 198 -6.34 18.80 -1.13
N LYS A 199 -6.22 19.30 -2.35
CA LYS A 199 -5.05 19.98 -2.89
C LYS A 199 -5.18 21.47 -2.61
N PHE A 200 -4.17 22.03 -1.98
CA PHE A 200 -4.04 23.46 -1.80
C PHE A 200 -2.58 23.84 -2.00
N ASP A 201 -2.29 24.63 -3.04
CA ASP A 201 -0.91 24.91 -3.48
C ASP A 201 -0.15 23.60 -3.81
N ASP A 202 1.07 23.43 -3.29
CA ASP A 202 1.85 22.19 -3.35
C ASP A 202 1.53 21.19 -2.21
N LYS A 203 0.51 21.47 -1.39
CA LYS A 203 0.13 20.64 -0.25
C LYS A 203 -1.04 19.71 -0.59
N TYR A 204 -0.92 18.49 -0.07
CA TYR A 204 -1.89 17.41 -0.21
C TYR A 204 -2.40 17.05 1.19
N ILE A 205 -3.66 17.37 1.48
CA ILE A 205 -4.29 17.15 2.78
C ILE A 205 -5.29 16.02 2.63
N SER A 206 -5.02 14.87 3.25
CA SER A 206 -5.93 13.72 3.22
C SER A 206 -7.29 14.07 3.82
N ILE A 207 -8.35 13.70 3.12
CA ILE A 207 -9.71 13.76 3.66
C ILE A 207 -9.88 12.61 4.66
N PRO A 208 -10.56 12.81 5.81
CA PRO A 208 -10.82 11.76 6.78
C PRO A 208 -11.44 10.51 6.17
N LYS A 209 -11.14 9.35 6.75
CA LYS A 209 -11.71 8.08 6.26
C LYS A 209 -13.21 8.07 6.51
N GLY A 210 -13.98 7.67 5.50
CA GLY A 210 -15.44 7.56 5.57
C GLY A 210 -16.19 8.80 5.08
N GLU A 211 -15.49 9.93 4.87
CA GLU A 211 -16.09 11.09 4.22
C GLU A 211 -16.12 10.92 2.70
N ASP A 212 -17.22 11.35 2.09
CA ASP A 212 -17.37 11.36 0.64
C ASP A 212 -16.68 12.61 0.06
N PRO A 213 -15.65 12.45 -0.81
CA PRO A 213 -14.96 13.58 -1.43
C PRO A 213 -15.90 14.50 -2.24
N LEU A 214 -17.02 14.00 -2.77
CA LEU A 214 -17.95 14.84 -3.53
C LEU A 214 -18.74 15.80 -2.63
N SER A 215 -18.98 15.39 -1.38
CA SER A 215 -19.69 16.18 -0.37
C SER A 215 -18.84 17.31 0.25
N VAL A 216 -17.51 17.27 0.07
CA VAL A 216 -16.59 18.26 0.64
C VAL A 216 -16.88 19.66 0.06
N THR A 217 -17.07 20.61 0.98
CA THR A 217 -17.28 22.04 0.69
C THR A 217 -15.98 22.85 0.88
N LEU A 218 -15.96 24.09 0.40
CA LEU A 218 -14.81 24.99 0.59
C LEU A 218 -14.51 25.22 2.08
N ASP A 219 -15.53 25.41 2.90
CA ASP A 219 -15.37 25.64 4.35
C ASP A 219 -14.71 24.43 5.04
N MET A 220 -15.18 23.22 4.76
CA MET A 220 -14.57 21.98 5.26
C MET A 220 -13.12 21.84 4.79
N ALA A 221 -12.86 22.18 3.52
CA ALA A 221 -11.50 22.14 2.98
C ALA A 221 -10.58 23.15 3.69
N ILE A 222 -11.06 24.35 4.00
CA ILE A 222 -10.32 25.37 4.77
C ILE A 222 -10.01 24.85 6.18
N GLU A 223 -10.97 24.22 6.86
CA GLU A 223 -10.74 23.61 8.17
C GLU A 223 -9.63 22.55 8.13
N LEU A 224 -9.64 21.68 7.12
CA LEU A 224 -8.60 20.67 6.92
C LEU A 224 -7.23 21.30 6.63
N ILE A 225 -7.20 22.37 5.83
CA ILE A 225 -5.97 23.13 5.52
C ILE A 225 -5.40 23.76 6.79
N GLU A 226 -6.22 24.42 7.60
CA GLU A 226 -5.80 25.07 8.85
C GLU A 226 -5.37 24.06 9.91
N ALA A 227 -6.09 22.95 10.05
CA ALA A 227 -5.68 21.84 10.92
C ALA A 227 -4.31 21.30 10.51
N LYS A 228 -4.07 21.13 9.20
CA LYS A 228 -2.78 20.68 8.68
C LYS A 228 -1.67 21.72 8.90
N ARG A 229 -1.95 23.01 8.71
CA ARG A 229 -1.02 24.11 8.99
C ARG A 229 -0.60 24.14 10.47
N LYS A 230 -1.55 23.98 11.39
CA LYS A 230 -1.29 23.87 12.83
C LYS A 230 -0.45 22.64 13.17
N ALA A 231 -0.73 21.50 12.55
CA ALA A 231 0.05 20.28 12.77
C ALA A 231 1.49 20.37 12.21
N ASP A 232 1.68 21.07 11.09
CA ASP A 232 2.99 21.28 10.47
C ASP A 232 3.71 22.54 11.01
N ALA A 233 3.09 23.27 11.94
CA ALA A 233 3.71 24.44 12.55
C ALA A 233 4.97 24.03 13.34
N PRO A 234 6.06 24.80 13.26
CA PRO A 234 7.24 24.52 14.05
C PRO A 234 6.93 24.69 15.53
N ILE A 235 7.32 23.71 16.34
CA ILE A 235 7.26 23.79 17.81
C ILE A 235 8.48 24.47 18.40
N ALA A 236 9.56 24.54 17.63
CA ALA A 236 10.85 25.07 18.02
C ALA A 236 11.68 25.37 16.77
N GLU A 237 12.79 26.07 16.98
CA GLU A 237 13.83 26.27 15.99
C GLU A 237 15.15 25.78 16.57
N TYR A 238 15.96 25.14 15.72
CA TYR A 238 17.30 24.70 16.10
C TYR A 238 18.24 24.83 14.89
N GLU A 239 19.38 25.49 15.09
CA GLU A 239 20.35 25.84 14.05
C GLU A 239 19.72 26.58 12.84
N GLY A 240 18.76 27.48 13.07
CA GLY A 240 18.10 28.22 11.98
C GLY A 240 17.05 27.41 11.21
N LEU A 241 16.76 26.17 11.63
CA LEU A 241 15.85 25.26 10.95
C LEU A 241 14.65 24.91 11.84
N PRO A 242 13.43 24.83 11.26
CA PRO A 242 12.22 24.53 12.00
C PRO A 242 12.20 23.07 12.49
N VAL A 243 11.69 22.87 13.70
CA VAL A 243 11.41 21.56 14.29
C VAL A 243 9.90 21.35 14.34
N GLN A 244 9.42 20.25 13.77
CA GLN A 244 7.99 19.87 13.78
C GLN A 244 7.79 18.61 14.62
N LYS A 245 6.66 18.46 15.34
CA LYS A 245 6.29 17.18 15.97
C LYS A 245 5.24 16.43 15.15
N GLY A 246 5.23 15.10 15.26
CA GLY A 246 4.21 14.26 14.65
C GLY A 246 4.18 12.85 15.22
N VAL A 247 3.14 12.09 14.85
CA VAL A 247 2.97 10.68 15.25
C VAL A 247 2.97 9.82 14.00
N GLY A 248 3.82 8.79 13.97
CA GLY A 248 3.93 7.85 12.86
C GLY A 248 3.75 6.40 13.29
N ARG A 249 3.89 5.46 12.34
CA ARG A 249 3.78 4.02 12.59
C ARG A 249 4.77 3.44 13.63
N PHE A 250 5.80 4.22 13.99
CA PHE A 250 6.83 3.84 14.95
C PHE A 250 6.73 4.64 16.27
N GLY A 251 5.63 5.37 16.48
CA GLY A 251 5.42 6.23 17.64
C GLY A 251 5.65 7.72 17.35
N PRO A 252 5.65 8.55 18.42
CA PRO A 252 5.88 9.99 18.32
C PRO A 252 7.30 10.32 17.87
N PHE A 253 7.43 11.41 17.12
CA PHE A 253 8.71 11.88 16.59
C PHE A 253 8.76 13.40 16.50
N ILE A 254 9.97 13.94 16.44
CA ILE A 254 10.25 15.29 15.93
C ILE A 254 10.94 15.18 14.56
N LYS A 255 10.66 16.13 13.67
CA LYS A 255 11.27 16.25 12.36
C LYS A 255 12.09 17.54 12.32
N TRP A 256 13.37 17.40 12.01
CA TRP A 256 14.31 18.50 11.88
C TRP A 256 15.29 18.20 10.74
N ASN A 257 15.58 19.18 9.88
CA ASN A 257 16.47 19.03 8.72
C ASN A 257 16.22 17.74 7.89
N ASN A 258 14.95 17.50 7.55
CA ASN A 258 14.47 16.30 6.84
C ASN A 258 14.77 14.95 7.55
N THR A 259 15.18 14.99 8.82
CA THR A 259 15.47 13.83 9.66
C THR A 259 14.36 13.62 10.67
N PHE A 260 13.90 12.38 10.80
CA PHE A 260 12.89 11.98 11.78
C PHE A 260 13.59 11.38 13.00
N ILE A 261 13.29 11.95 14.18
CA ILE A 261 13.90 11.58 15.46
C ILE A 261 12.78 11.09 16.37
N ASN A 262 12.82 9.81 16.74
CA ASN A 262 11.79 9.21 17.60
C ASN A 262 11.90 9.77 19.02
N VAL A 263 10.77 10.16 19.59
CA VAL A 263 10.65 10.62 20.98
C VAL A 263 10.29 9.41 21.83
N ASN A 264 11.21 8.96 22.67
CA ASN A 264 10.94 7.82 23.56
C ASN A 264 10.07 8.25 24.76
N LYS A 265 9.59 7.27 25.54
CA LYS A 265 8.72 7.50 26.72
C LYS A 265 9.38 8.27 27.88
N LYS A 266 10.68 8.59 27.80
CA LYS A 266 11.37 9.41 28.83
C LYS A 266 10.86 10.86 28.78
N TYR A 267 10.41 11.32 27.63
CA TYR A 267 9.96 12.69 27.42
C TYR A 267 8.44 12.78 27.41
N ASP A 268 7.91 13.89 27.92
CA ASP A 268 6.54 14.28 27.69
C ASP A 268 6.43 14.83 26.26
N TYR A 269 5.79 14.07 25.38
CA TYR A 269 5.64 14.43 23.96
C TYR A 269 4.72 15.63 23.74
N ASP A 270 3.71 15.81 24.60
CA ASP A 270 2.76 16.89 24.45
C ASP A 270 3.41 18.22 24.87
N ASN A 271 4.30 18.18 25.87
CA ASN A 271 4.99 19.33 26.47
C ASN A 271 6.52 19.29 26.28
N LEU A 272 6.99 19.07 25.06
CA LEU A 272 8.43 19.09 24.76
C LEU A 272 9.03 20.49 24.97
N THR A 273 10.02 20.59 25.87
CA THR A 273 10.79 21.82 26.05
C THR A 273 11.88 21.97 24.99
N GLN A 274 12.35 23.20 24.77
CA GLN A 274 13.49 23.48 23.86
C GLN A 274 14.72 22.63 24.20
N ALA A 275 15.04 22.48 25.48
CA ALA A 275 16.17 21.66 25.93
C ALA A 275 15.99 20.17 25.57
N ASN A 276 14.76 19.63 25.64
CA ASN A 276 14.51 18.24 25.22
C ASN A 276 14.69 18.06 23.72
N ILE A 277 14.26 19.05 22.93
CA ILE A 277 14.40 19.05 21.47
C ILE A 277 15.89 19.07 21.09
N GLU A 278 16.67 19.95 21.71
CA GLU A 278 18.12 20.04 21.54
C GLU A 278 18.81 18.72 21.92
N GLU A 279 18.48 18.14 23.09
CA GLU A 279 19.03 16.85 23.51
C GLU A 279 18.73 15.73 22.50
N LEU A 280 17.49 15.68 21.98
CA LEU A 280 17.07 14.68 20.99
C LEU A 280 17.82 14.85 19.66
N ILE A 281 17.98 16.10 19.20
CA ILE A 281 18.69 16.41 17.95
C ILE A 281 20.18 16.10 18.08
N GLU A 282 20.84 16.55 19.15
CA GLU A 282 22.27 16.31 19.35
C GLU A 282 22.58 14.83 19.57
N THR A 283 21.74 14.12 20.34
CA THR A 283 21.86 12.67 20.48
C THR A 283 21.76 11.97 19.13
N LYS A 284 20.89 12.45 18.24
CA LYS A 284 20.75 11.89 16.89
C LYS A 284 21.95 12.21 16.01
N LYS A 285 22.43 13.46 16.02
CA LYS A 285 23.65 13.90 15.31
C LYS A 285 24.85 13.04 15.73
N GLN A 286 25.08 12.90 17.03
CA GLN A 286 26.18 12.08 17.56
C GLN A 286 26.06 10.61 17.13
N LYS A 287 24.84 10.03 17.21
CA LYS A 287 24.61 8.66 16.73
C LYS A 287 24.89 8.49 15.24
N ASP A 288 24.58 9.48 14.42
CA ASP A 288 24.84 9.43 12.98
C ASP A 288 26.34 9.61 12.66
N ILE A 289 27.06 10.41 13.46
CA ILE A 289 28.53 10.51 13.43
C ILE A 289 29.17 9.17 13.83
N ASP A 290 28.79 8.59 14.97
CA ASP A 290 29.35 7.34 15.51
C ASP A 290 29.09 6.12 14.61
N LYS A 291 28.09 6.23 13.73
CA LYS A 291 27.74 5.24 12.72
C LYS A 291 28.74 5.23 11.57
N ILE A 292 29.36 6.37 11.23
CA ILE A 292 30.34 6.47 10.15
C ILE A 292 31.66 5.88 10.65
N ILE A 293 32.23 4.97 9.87
CA ILE A 293 33.53 4.34 10.15
C ILE A 293 34.60 4.99 9.28
N HIS A 294 34.32 5.11 7.98
CA HIS A 294 35.18 5.80 7.01
C HIS A 294 34.33 6.63 6.06
N SER A 295 34.80 7.83 5.72
CA SER A 295 34.18 8.73 4.74
C SER A 295 35.22 9.17 3.74
N TRP A 296 34.96 8.97 2.45
CA TRP A 296 35.80 9.42 1.35
C TRP A 296 35.01 10.40 0.49
N GLU A 297 35.19 11.69 0.77
CA GLU A 297 34.40 12.78 0.18
C GLU A 297 34.65 12.90 -1.33
N ASP A 298 35.91 12.81 -1.77
CA ASP A 298 36.32 12.88 -3.19
C ASP A 298 35.65 11.81 -4.07
N ALA A 299 35.31 10.66 -3.47
CA ALA A 299 34.65 9.56 -4.16
C ALA A 299 33.14 9.50 -3.90
N THR A 300 32.62 10.34 -3.00
CA THR A 300 31.23 10.30 -2.51
C THR A 300 30.84 8.90 -1.99
N ILE A 301 31.75 8.28 -1.22
CA ILE A 301 31.59 6.94 -0.64
C ILE A 301 31.67 7.02 0.88
N ARG A 302 30.75 6.35 1.57
CA ARG A 302 30.77 6.21 3.04
C ARG A 302 30.65 4.76 3.46
N LEU A 303 31.43 4.36 4.46
CA LEU A 303 31.34 3.07 5.14
C LEU A 303 30.77 3.29 6.54
N GLU A 304 29.62 2.69 6.82
CA GLU A 304 28.87 2.92 8.06
C GLU A 304 28.44 1.61 8.74
N LYS A 305 28.25 1.64 10.06
CA LYS A 305 27.66 0.55 10.84
C LYS A 305 26.20 0.34 10.43
N ALA A 306 25.79 -0.91 10.28
CA ALA A 306 24.43 -1.32 9.99
C ALA A 306 23.78 -2.02 11.20
N ARG A 307 22.55 -2.52 11.01
CA ARG A 307 21.87 -3.30 12.06
C ARG A 307 22.56 -4.65 12.26
N TRP A 308 22.47 -5.19 13.48
CA TRP A 308 22.99 -6.51 13.85
C TRP A 308 24.50 -6.71 13.59
N GLY A 309 25.30 -5.67 13.79
CA GLY A 309 26.76 -5.72 13.64
C GLY A 309 27.26 -5.86 12.20
N ARG A 310 26.39 -5.64 11.20
CA ARG A 310 26.75 -5.58 9.78
C ARG A 310 27.28 -4.19 9.42
N PHE A 311 27.72 -4.01 8.17
CA PHE A 311 28.22 -2.73 7.68
C PHE A 311 27.59 -2.37 6.33
N ASN A 312 27.50 -1.08 5.99
CA ASN A 312 27.02 -0.64 4.69
C ASN A 312 28.05 0.25 4.00
N ILE A 313 28.29 -0.02 2.72
CA ILE A 313 28.89 0.94 1.80
C ILE A 313 27.77 1.71 1.13
N ILE A 314 27.74 3.03 1.31
CA ILE A 314 26.85 3.95 0.60
C ILE A 314 27.66 4.68 -0.47
N HIS A 315 27.18 4.66 -1.71
CA HIS A 315 27.83 5.36 -2.83
C HIS A 315 26.81 5.98 -3.79
N GLY A 316 27.18 7.11 -4.41
CA GLY A 316 26.33 7.83 -5.37
C GLY A 316 24.97 8.25 -4.80
N LYS A 317 23.94 8.38 -5.66
CA LYS A 317 22.56 8.72 -5.28
C LYS A 317 21.86 7.53 -4.56
N ASN A 318 22.30 7.22 -3.34
CA ASN A 318 21.70 6.24 -2.42
C ASN A 318 21.83 4.75 -2.82
N LYS A 319 22.90 4.37 -3.53
CA LYS A 319 23.19 2.94 -3.72
C LYS A 319 23.86 2.41 -2.45
N LYS A 320 23.32 1.32 -1.93
CA LYS A 320 23.73 0.71 -0.66
C LYS A 320 24.14 -0.74 -0.89
N ILE A 321 25.33 -1.10 -0.41
CA ILE A 321 25.82 -2.48 -0.40
C ILE A 321 26.02 -2.88 1.05
N GLU A 322 25.35 -3.95 1.48
CA GLU A 322 25.49 -4.50 2.83
C GLU A 322 26.62 -5.53 2.88
N LEU A 323 27.44 -5.45 3.93
CA LEU A 323 28.58 -6.31 4.20
C LEU A 323 28.29 -7.16 5.45
N PRO A 324 28.77 -8.42 5.50
CA PRO A 324 28.59 -9.28 6.64
C PRO A 324 29.36 -8.78 7.87
N LYS A 325 28.93 -9.23 9.06
CA LYS A 325 29.55 -8.90 10.35
C LYS A 325 31.02 -9.33 10.48
N THR A 326 31.48 -10.23 9.62
CA THR A 326 32.86 -10.76 9.61
C THR A 326 33.83 -9.86 8.87
N THR A 327 33.35 -8.81 8.20
CA THR A 327 34.20 -7.90 7.44
C THR A 327 35.00 -6.99 8.38
N LYS A 328 36.34 -6.98 8.21
CA LYS A 328 37.27 -6.10 8.94
C LYS A 328 37.24 -4.70 8.32
N VAL A 329 36.31 -3.87 8.76
CA VAL A 329 36.00 -2.56 8.16
C VAL A 329 36.95 -1.44 8.58
N GLU A 330 37.62 -1.59 9.72
CA GLU A 330 38.47 -0.56 10.32
C GLU A 330 39.72 -0.29 9.48
N LYS A 331 40.22 -1.31 8.75
CA LYS A 331 41.42 -1.22 7.90
C LYS A 331 41.10 -1.16 6.40
N MET A 332 39.84 -0.98 6.01
CA MET A 332 39.47 -0.98 4.60
C MET A 332 39.96 0.29 3.89
N THR A 333 40.60 0.10 2.74
CA THR A 333 41.05 1.22 1.88
C THR A 333 39.97 1.59 0.84
N LEU A 334 40.08 2.80 0.29
CA LEU A 334 39.19 3.28 -0.77
C LEU A 334 39.17 2.35 -2.00
N GLU A 335 40.32 1.79 -2.37
CA GLU A 335 40.46 0.86 -3.50
C GLU A 335 39.66 -0.43 -3.27
N GLN A 336 39.79 -1.02 -2.08
CA GLN A 336 39.03 -2.23 -1.71
C GLN A 336 37.52 -1.98 -1.73
N VAL A 337 37.08 -0.80 -1.28
CA VAL A 337 35.66 -0.42 -1.31
C VAL A 337 35.19 -0.21 -2.75
N LYS A 338 35.98 0.43 -3.62
CA LYS A 338 35.68 0.59 -5.05
C LYS A 338 35.58 -0.75 -5.77
N ASP A 339 36.45 -1.71 -5.45
CA ASP A 339 36.39 -3.07 -5.99
C ASP A 339 35.11 -3.81 -5.61
N ILE A 340 34.68 -3.68 -4.36
CA ILE A 340 33.42 -4.27 -3.89
C ILE A 340 32.24 -3.65 -4.65
N ILE A 341 32.23 -2.34 -4.85
CA ILE A 341 31.21 -1.64 -5.63
C ILE A 341 31.21 -2.16 -7.08
N ALA A 342 32.37 -2.29 -7.72
CA ALA A 342 32.50 -2.77 -9.10
C ALA A 342 32.04 -4.23 -9.27
N LYS A 343 32.31 -5.10 -8.30
CA LYS A 343 31.85 -6.50 -8.32
C LYS A 343 30.34 -6.63 -8.15
N ASN A 344 29.73 -5.76 -7.34
CA ASN A 344 28.29 -5.79 -7.07
C ASN A 344 27.46 -5.19 -8.23
N THR A 345 28.01 -4.22 -8.98
CA THR A 345 27.32 -3.65 -10.16
C THR A 345 27.32 -4.56 -11.38
N LYS A 346 28.26 -5.51 -11.50
CA LYS A 346 28.37 -6.44 -12.63
C LYS A 346 27.36 -7.61 -12.63
N LYS A 347 26.60 -7.84 -11.54
CA LYS A 347 25.54 -8.88 -11.49
C LYS A 347 24.17 -8.36 -11.94
N LYS A 348 24.03 -8.06 -13.23
CA LYS A 348 22.73 -8.10 -13.92
C LYS A 348 22.96 -8.64 -15.34
N PRO A 349 22.69 -9.92 -15.64
CA PRO A 349 22.71 -10.37 -17.02
C PRO A 349 21.63 -9.59 -17.78
N ALA A 350 22.00 -9.05 -18.94
CA ALA A 350 21.07 -8.35 -19.81
C ALA A 350 19.89 -9.27 -20.12
N LYS A 351 18.66 -8.82 -19.84
CA LYS A 351 17.44 -9.46 -20.34
C LYS A 351 17.58 -9.59 -21.86
N LYS A 352 17.65 -10.81 -22.38
CA LYS A 352 17.48 -11.09 -23.82
C LYS A 352 16.20 -10.37 -24.26
N LYS A 353 16.33 -9.46 -25.23
CA LYS A 353 15.17 -8.85 -25.91
C LYS A 353 14.36 -9.99 -26.52
N THR A 354 13.15 -10.20 -26.03
CA THR A 354 12.16 -11.05 -26.69
C THR A 354 11.82 -10.42 -28.04
N VAL A 355 12.12 -11.14 -29.11
CA VAL A 355 11.78 -10.78 -30.49
C VAL A 355 10.25 -10.75 -30.59
N LYS A 356 9.68 -9.61 -31.02
CA LYS A 356 8.25 -9.50 -31.35
C LYS A 356 7.91 -10.50 -32.45
N LYS A 357 7.11 -11.53 -32.17
CA LYS A 357 6.46 -12.35 -33.20
C LYS A 357 5.48 -11.46 -33.96
N LYS A 358 5.61 -11.42 -35.29
CA LYS A 358 4.63 -10.78 -36.20
C LYS A 358 3.31 -11.53 -36.09
N VAL A 359 2.23 -10.79 -35.84
CA VAL A 359 0.85 -11.29 -35.94
C VAL A 359 0.58 -11.62 -37.40
N VAL A 360 0.20 -12.87 -37.67
CA VAL A 360 -0.31 -13.30 -38.98
C VAL A 360 -1.77 -12.86 -39.07
N LYS A 361 -2.09 -12.01 -40.05
CA LYS A 361 -3.47 -11.68 -40.42
C LYS A 361 -4.13 -12.96 -40.96
N LYS A 362 -5.20 -13.44 -40.32
CA LYS A 362 -6.14 -14.35 -40.96
C LYS A 362 -6.93 -13.56 -42.01
N LYS A 363 -7.02 -14.13 -43.22
CA LYS A 363 -7.95 -13.74 -44.28
C LYS A 363 -9.35 -14.20 -43.94
#